data_AF-A0A2Z6Q9W6-F1
#
_entry.id   AF-A0A2Z6Q9W6-F1
#
_cell.length_a   1.000
_cell.length_b   1.000
_cell.length_c   1.000
_cell.angle_alpha   90.00
_cell.angle_beta   90.00
_cell.angle_gamma   90.00
#
_symmetry.space_group_name_H-M   'P 1'
#
loop_
_entity.id
_entity.type
_entity.pdbx_description
1 polymer ?
#
loop_
_entity_poly.entity_id
_entity_poly.type
_entity_poly.pdbx_seq_one_letter_code
_entity_poly.pdbx_strand_id
1 'polypeptide(L)'
;MDYVYLSILQVIILANEYIWSIDRRNYYRYVPNLFFPVPDDPTFSQFHHETLIDGELVNDKESDGTVTLKLLTFDLLVIDKKNLMKRALTTRLGYLKDHIIKPYEIMLSKRPEYAEAQPFIIELKHMEFSYGLDKVLDTVIPNLRHKNDGLIFTSSIAGYKTGTCEKMIKWKPPNENSIDFLLRFEFNDDDDKPRFCLHKWIANNEHAYFDDMYVTDDEWNEIWKHDYNRYEGKIVEVVHDPTMNPNVPWRFIRFRNDKQHANHQSVVEKIMQSIIDGITEEQLRSHITLIREAWKKRDESKNDTSKGKEEKRLENGIKSKRLRDSHEDNYENNKKKQRFGENTE
;
A
#
# COMPACT_ATOMS: atom_id res chain seq x y z
N MET A 1 17.97 15.04 17.04
CA MET A 1 17.83 13.89 16.11
C MET A 1 16.36 13.84 15.75
N ASP A 2 16.01 14.53 14.67
CA ASP A 2 14.63 14.67 14.22
C ASP A 2 14.18 13.37 13.54
N TYR A 3 13.62 12.44 14.30
CA TYR A 3 12.91 11.26 13.80
C TYR A 3 11.53 11.63 13.25
N VAL A 4 11.43 12.78 12.59
CA VAL A 4 10.17 13.24 12.02
C VAL A 4 10.09 12.68 10.60
N TYR A 5 9.03 11.91 10.34
CA TYR A 5 8.64 11.36 9.02
C TYR A 5 9.39 10.11 8.51
N LEU A 6 9.50 9.03 9.30
CA LEU A 6 9.79 7.71 8.73
C LEU A 6 8.51 6.88 8.61
N SER A 7 7.93 6.81 7.41
CA SER A 7 7.11 5.68 6.99
C SER A 7 8.04 4.54 6.62
N ILE A 8 8.10 3.48 7.43
CA ILE A 8 8.96 2.33 7.16
C ILE A 8 8.06 1.16 6.84
N LEU A 9 8.20 0.61 5.63
CA LEU A 9 7.65 -0.70 5.32
C LEU A 9 8.32 -1.72 6.24
N GLN A 10 7.53 -2.35 7.09
CA GLN A 10 7.99 -3.34 8.05
C GLN A 10 7.30 -4.65 7.80
N VAL A 11 8.11 -5.70 7.79
CA VAL A 11 7.61 -7.06 7.89
C VAL A 11 7.80 -7.52 9.32
N ILE A 12 6.73 -7.98 9.96
CA ILE A 12 6.79 -8.54 11.31
C ILE A 12 6.92 -10.05 11.23
N ILE A 13 7.97 -10.59 11.86
CA ILE A 13 8.16 -12.02 12.10
C ILE A 13 7.88 -12.36 13.54
N LEU A 14 7.07 -13.39 13.75
CA LEU A 14 6.96 -14.09 15.01
C LEU A 14 7.80 -15.36 14.92
N ALA A 15 8.86 -15.48 15.72
CA ALA A 15 9.72 -16.66 15.75
C ALA A 15 10.10 -16.99 17.20
N ASN A 16 9.74 -18.20 17.66
CA ASN A 16 10.13 -18.73 18.98
C ASN A 16 9.90 -17.73 20.13
N GLU A 17 8.67 -17.25 20.29
CA GLU A 17 8.22 -16.26 21.30
C GLU A 17 8.70 -14.81 21.10
N TYR A 18 9.61 -14.56 20.16
CA TYR A 18 10.10 -13.21 19.88
C TYR A 18 9.45 -12.60 18.64
N ILE A 19 9.25 -11.29 18.72
CA ILE A 19 8.76 -10.50 17.60
C ILE A 19 9.87 -9.63 17.04
N TRP A 20 10.01 -9.67 15.72
CA TRP A 20 11.02 -8.94 14.98
C TRP A 20 10.36 -8.08 13.92
N SER A 21 10.77 -6.81 13.82
CA SER A 21 10.49 -5.97 12.66
C SER A 21 11.66 -6.03 11.68
N ILE A 22 11.34 -6.07 10.38
CA ILE A 22 12.31 -6.18 9.30
C ILE A 22 12.10 -5.03 8.34
N ASP A 23 13.17 -4.28 8.06
CA ASP A 23 13.12 -3.20 7.08
C ASP A 23 13.54 -3.66 5.66
N ARG A 24 13.39 -2.76 4.68
CA ARG A 24 13.77 -3.00 3.28
C ARG A 24 15.26 -3.32 3.05
N ARG A 25 16.13 -3.03 4.01
CA ARG A 25 17.58 -3.35 3.97
C ARG A 25 17.86 -4.70 4.65
N ASN A 26 16.82 -5.44 5.01
CA ASN A 26 16.88 -6.71 5.71
C ASN A 26 17.54 -6.59 7.10
N TYR A 27 17.39 -5.44 7.76
CA TYR A 27 17.77 -5.30 9.17
C TYR A 27 16.63 -5.74 10.07
N TYR A 28 16.97 -6.62 11.02
CA TYR A 28 16.06 -7.18 12.00
C TYR A 28 16.18 -6.40 13.30
N ARG A 29 15.04 -6.01 13.87
CA ARG A 29 14.98 -5.33 15.18
C ARG A 29 13.99 -6.07 16.07
N TYR A 30 14.45 -6.45 17.25
CA TYR A 30 13.60 -7.05 18.26
C TYR A 30 12.58 -6.02 18.76
N VAL A 31 11.32 -6.45 18.89
CA VAL A 31 10.19 -5.66 19.39
C VAL A 31 9.72 -6.30 20.70
N PRO A 32 10.11 -5.75 21.87
CA PRO A 32 9.66 -6.28 23.15
C PRO A 32 8.18 -5.99 23.41
N ASN A 33 7.58 -6.74 24.33
CA ASN A 33 6.24 -6.51 24.88
C ASN A 33 5.08 -6.55 23.85
N LEU A 34 5.32 -7.15 22.69
CA LEU A 34 4.31 -7.38 21.68
C LEU A 34 3.99 -8.87 21.60
N PHE A 35 2.71 -9.21 21.53
CA PHE A 35 2.21 -10.58 21.49
C PHE A 35 0.99 -10.67 20.60
N PHE A 36 0.88 -11.73 19.80
CA PHE A 36 -0.30 -12.00 18.98
C PHE A 36 -0.90 -13.34 19.40
N PRO A 37 -2.00 -13.33 20.18
CA PRO A 37 -2.60 -14.55 20.70
C PRO A 37 -3.25 -15.34 19.57
N VAL A 38 -3.25 -16.67 19.69
CA VAL A 38 -4.04 -17.51 18.79
C VAL A 38 -5.54 -17.29 19.04
N PRO A 39 -6.40 -17.49 18.03
CA PRO A 39 -7.85 -17.40 18.21
C PRO A 39 -8.37 -18.38 19.26
N ASP A 40 -9.48 -18.01 19.90
CA ASP A 40 -10.27 -18.86 20.80
C ASP A 40 -9.54 -19.39 22.05
N ASP A 41 -8.33 -18.88 22.37
CA ASP A 41 -7.68 -19.12 23.66
C ASP A 41 -8.13 -18.08 24.71
N PRO A 42 -8.98 -18.44 25.68
CA PRO A 42 -9.47 -17.49 26.68
C PRO A 42 -8.38 -17.03 27.67
N THR A 43 -7.27 -17.75 27.77
CA THR A 43 -6.18 -17.39 28.69
C THR A 43 -5.16 -16.45 28.05
N PHE A 44 -5.15 -16.34 26.72
CA PHE A 44 -4.14 -15.64 25.93
C PHE A 44 -2.72 -16.11 26.24
N SER A 45 -2.56 -17.42 26.47
CA SER A 45 -1.26 -18.04 26.78
C SER A 45 -0.57 -18.60 25.53
N GLN A 46 -1.35 -18.90 24.49
CA GLN A 46 -0.85 -19.40 23.22
C GLN A 46 -0.74 -18.26 22.21
N PHE A 47 0.38 -18.22 21.50
CA PHE A 47 0.69 -17.19 20.54
C PHE A 47 1.07 -17.79 19.19
N HIS A 48 0.90 -16.99 18.15
CA HIS A 48 1.31 -17.39 16.80
C HIS A 48 2.84 -17.58 16.70
N HIS A 49 3.25 -18.54 15.87
CA HIS A 49 4.65 -18.80 15.57
C HIS A 49 4.87 -18.85 14.06
N GLU A 50 6.06 -18.53 13.56
CA GLU A 50 6.40 -18.57 12.13
C GLU A 50 5.36 -17.85 11.25
N THR A 51 4.99 -16.66 11.69
CA THR A 51 3.98 -15.80 11.08
C THR A 51 4.66 -14.55 10.52
N LEU A 52 4.24 -14.13 9.32
CA LEU A 52 4.83 -13.04 8.54
C LEU A 52 3.76 -12.04 8.10
N ILE A 53 3.75 -10.86 8.73
CA ILE A 53 2.77 -9.78 8.48
C ILE A 53 3.49 -8.64 7.73
N ASP A 54 2.86 -8.11 6.68
CA ASP A 54 3.33 -6.93 5.96
C ASP A 54 2.58 -5.68 6.48
N GLY A 55 3.31 -4.62 6.75
CA GLY A 55 2.78 -3.41 7.35
C GLY A 55 3.66 -2.18 7.16
N GLU A 56 3.18 -1.05 7.64
CA GLU A 56 3.85 0.23 7.57
C GLU A 56 3.81 0.89 8.95
N LEU A 57 4.98 1.20 9.48
CA LEU A 57 5.10 1.96 10.72
C LEU A 57 5.01 3.45 10.40
N VAL A 58 4.03 4.14 10.99
CA VAL A 58 3.74 5.57 10.79
C VAL A 58 3.76 6.33 12.11
N ASN A 59 4.07 7.62 12.02
CA ASN A 59 3.99 8.57 13.12
C ASN A 59 2.76 9.46 12.92
N ASP A 60 1.69 9.21 13.68
CA ASP A 60 0.52 10.07 13.72
C ASP A 60 0.80 11.28 14.61
N LYS A 61 0.59 12.49 14.07
CA LYS A 61 0.65 13.72 14.85
C LYS A 61 -0.74 14.09 15.33
N GLU A 62 -0.91 14.05 16.64
CA GLU A 62 -2.15 14.37 17.33
C GLU A 62 -2.39 15.89 17.41
N SER A 63 -3.63 16.29 17.72
CA SER A 63 -4.02 17.71 17.79
C SER A 63 -3.30 18.49 18.88
N ASP A 64 -2.86 17.81 19.94
CA ASP A 64 -2.05 18.38 21.03
C ASP A 64 -0.54 18.40 20.71
N GLY A 65 -0.15 17.94 19.52
CA GLY A 65 1.24 17.87 19.07
C GLY A 65 1.98 16.60 19.49
N THR A 66 1.35 15.70 20.25
CA THR A 66 1.93 14.40 20.57
C THR A 66 2.08 13.54 19.32
N VAL A 67 3.07 12.63 19.34
CA VAL A 67 3.31 11.70 18.23
C VAL A 67 2.98 10.30 18.70
N THR A 68 2.04 9.65 18.02
CA THR A 68 1.64 8.28 18.27
C THR A 68 2.19 7.36 17.19
N LEU A 69 2.94 6.35 17.61
CA LEU A 69 3.50 5.35 16.70
C LEU A 69 2.45 4.29 16.39
N LYS A 70 2.19 4.04 15.11
CA LYS A 70 1.23 3.02 14.65
C LYS A 70 1.82 2.10 13.60
N LEU A 71 1.55 0.82 13.69
CA LEU A 71 1.76 -0.16 12.63
C LEU A 71 0.44 -0.41 11.89
N LEU A 72 0.37 0.08 10.66
CA LEU A 72 -0.73 -0.19 9.74
C LEU A 72 -0.44 -1.47 8.96
N THR A 73 -1.06 -2.57 9.36
CA THR A 73 -0.92 -3.88 8.70
C THR A 73 -1.80 -3.96 7.46
N PHE A 74 -1.29 -4.48 6.35
CA PHE A 74 -2.05 -4.50 5.07
C PHE A 74 -1.88 -5.79 4.26
N ASP A 75 -1.07 -6.75 4.72
CA ASP A 75 -1.02 -8.09 4.12
C ASP A 75 -0.52 -9.14 5.14
N LEU A 76 -0.81 -10.42 4.87
CA LEU A 76 -0.36 -11.56 5.67
C LEU A 76 0.17 -12.66 4.74
N LEU A 77 1.47 -12.89 4.81
CA LEU A 77 2.20 -13.77 3.89
C LEU A 77 2.24 -15.21 4.40
N VAL A 78 2.43 -15.38 5.71
CA VAL A 78 2.53 -16.68 6.38
C VAL A 78 1.83 -16.58 7.74
N ILE A 79 1.12 -17.64 8.13
CA ILE A 79 0.57 -17.78 9.49
C ILE A 79 0.80 -19.21 9.97
N ASP A 80 1.46 -19.41 11.12
CA ASP A 80 1.74 -20.73 11.69
C ASP A 80 2.31 -21.74 10.66
N LYS A 81 3.40 -21.35 9.99
CA LYS A 81 4.05 -22.08 8.87
C LYS A 81 3.22 -22.17 7.58
N LYS A 82 1.93 -21.83 7.61
CA LYS A 82 1.06 -21.89 6.44
C LYS A 82 1.34 -20.71 5.52
N ASN A 83 1.94 -20.99 4.38
CA ASN A 83 2.18 -20.00 3.34
C ASN A 83 0.86 -19.58 2.66
N LEU A 84 0.52 -18.29 2.77
CA LEU A 84 -0.66 -17.67 2.16
C LEU A 84 -0.35 -16.87 0.90
N MET A 85 0.93 -16.70 0.52
CA MET A 85 1.35 -15.84 -0.59
C MET A 85 0.69 -16.21 -1.93
N LYS A 86 0.37 -17.49 -2.17
CA LYS A 86 -0.33 -17.93 -3.39
C LYS A 86 -1.85 -17.63 -3.40
N ARG A 87 -2.42 -17.25 -2.25
CA ARG A 87 -3.86 -16.92 -2.11
C ARG A 87 -4.12 -15.50 -2.60
N ALA A 88 -5.36 -15.19 -2.93
CA ALA A 88 -5.79 -13.82 -3.26
C ALA A 88 -5.63 -12.87 -2.05
N LEU A 89 -5.41 -11.57 -2.29
CA LEU A 89 -5.29 -10.56 -1.24
C LEU A 89 -6.48 -10.58 -0.29
N THR A 90 -7.71 -10.70 -0.80
CA THR A 90 -8.92 -10.73 0.05
C THR A 90 -8.91 -11.89 1.04
N THR A 91 -8.40 -13.05 0.64
CA THR A 91 -8.20 -14.18 1.54
C THR A 91 -7.14 -13.86 2.58
N ARG A 92 -5.99 -13.31 2.18
CA ARG A 92 -4.89 -12.96 3.10
C ARG A 92 -5.33 -11.92 4.14
N LEU A 93 -6.06 -10.89 3.71
CA LEU A 93 -6.67 -9.89 4.59
C LEU A 93 -7.71 -10.47 5.54
N GLY A 94 -8.53 -11.42 5.07
CA GLY A 94 -9.45 -12.16 5.94
C GLY A 94 -8.71 -12.92 7.04
N TYR A 95 -7.63 -13.63 6.68
CA TYR A 95 -6.78 -14.29 7.67
C TYR A 95 -6.14 -13.31 8.65
N LEU A 96 -5.60 -12.19 8.16
CA LEU A 96 -5.01 -11.14 9.00
C LEU A 96 -6.03 -10.61 10.01
N LYS A 97 -7.23 -10.28 9.53
CA LYS A 97 -8.30 -9.76 10.38
C LYS A 97 -8.75 -10.77 11.43
N ASP A 98 -9.12 -11.97 11.01
CA ASP A 98 -9.81 -12.93 11.87
C ASP A 98 -8.87 -13.68 12.81
N HIS A 99 -7.61 -13.91 12.39
CA HIS A 99 -6.65 -14.69 13.18
C HIS A 99 -5.61 -13.85 13.92
N ILE A 100 -5.30 -12.63 13.48
CA ILE A 100 -4.26 -11.80 14.13
C ILE A 100 -4.90 -10.61 14.84
N ILE A 101 -5.57 -9.74 14.07
CA ILE A 101 -6.02 -8.43 14.57
C ILE A 101 -7.14 -8.58 15.59
N LYS A 102 -8.19 -9.36 15.27
CA LYS A 102 -9.33 -9.54 16.18
C LYS A 102 -8.94 -10.21 17.51
N PRO A 103 -8.16 -11.30 17.55
CA PRO A 103 -7.69 -11.87 18.82
C PRO A 103 -6.81 -10.90 19.63
N TYR A 104 -5.93 -10.15 18.95
CA TYR A 104 -5.10 -9.12 19.58
C TYR A 104 -5.95 -8.02 20.24
N GLU A 105 -6.93 -7.46 19.54
CA GLU A 105 -7.86 -6.45 20.09
C GLU A 105 -8.65 -6.99 21.30
N ILE A 106 -9.13 -8.23 21.20
CA ILE A 106 -9.84 -8.89 22.31
C ILE A 106 -8.92 -9.03 23.53
N MET A 107 -7.66 -9.45 23.34
CA MET A 107 -6.69 -9.53 24.42
C MET A 107 -6.48 -8.18 25.09
N LEU A 108 -6.19 -7.13 24.32
CA LEU A 108 -5.96 -5.79 24.88
C LEU A 108 -7.17 -5.28 25.67
N SER A 109 -8.39 -5.56 25.21
CA SER A 109 -9.64 -5.17 25.91
C SER A 109 -9.83 -5.87 27.25
N LYS A 110 -9.38 -7.13 27.39
CA LYS A 110 -9.54 -7.95 28.59
C LYS A 110 -8.35 -7.89 29.54
N ARG A 111 -7.21 -7.41 29.06
CA ARG A 111 -5.92 -7.39 29.76
C ARG A 111 -5.25 -6.01 29.58
N PRO A 112 -5.68 -5.01 30.36
CA PRO A 112 -5.14 -3.64 30.27
C PRO A 112 -3.62 -3.58 30.43
N GLU A 113 -3.03 -4.51 31.19
CA GLU A 113 -1.58 -4.62 31.37
C GLU A 113 -0.83 -4.84 30.04
N TYR A 114 -1.42 -5.55 29.08
CA TYR A 114 -0.83 -5.70 27.76
C TYR A 114 -1.02 -4.45 26.89
N ALA A 115 -2.13 -3.72 27.07
CA ALA A 115 -2.40 -2.50 26.32
C ALA A 115 -1.42 -1.38 26.69
N GLU A 116 -1.13 -1.20 27.98
CA GLU A 116 -0.17 -0.20 28.48
C GLU A 116 1.28 -0.51 28.07
N ALA A 117 1.63 -1.79 27.91
CA ALA A 117 2.96 -2.22 27.55
C ALA A 117 3.26 -2.17 26.03
N GLN A 118 2.26 -1.83 25.19
CA GLN A 118 2.43 -1.88 23.73
C GLN A 118 3.51 -0.88 23.26
N PRO A 119 4.43 -1.31 22.39
CA PRO A 119 5.46 -0.42 21.83
C PRO A 119 4.88 0.57 20.80
N PHE A 120 3.75 0.23 20.19
CA PHE A 120 3.00 1.02 19.23
C PHE A 120 1.59 0.44 19.08
N ILE A 121 0.67 1.25 18.54
CA ILE A 121 -0.68 0.78 18.19
C ILE A 121 -0.60 -0.07 16.92
N ILE A 122 -1.39 -1.14 16.84
CA ILE A 122 -1.49 -1.98 15.65
C ILE A 122 -2.91 -1.91 15.11
N GLU A 123 -3.02 -1.61 13.82
CA GLU A 123 -4.31 -1.49 13.14
C GLU A 123 -4.29 -2.24 11.80
N LEU A 124 -5.44 -2.76 11.40
CA LEU A 124 -5.64 -3.23 10.02
C LEU A 124 -5.88 -2.01 9.13
N LYS A 125 -5.00 -1.79 8.15
CA LYS A 125 -5.15 -0.69 7.18
C LYS A 125 -6.45 -0.87 6.42
N HIS A 126 -7.33 0.13 6.53
CA HIS A 126 -8.61 0.11 5.84
C HIS A 126 -8.39 0.19 4.33
N MET A 127 -8.95 -0.78 3.60
CA MET A 127 -8.83 -0.87 2.14
C MET A 127 -10.15 -0.48 1.49
N GLU A 128 -10.09 0.36 0.47
CA GLU A 128 -11.22 0.69 -0.38
C GLU A 128 -11.11 -0.01 -1.73
N PHE A 129 -12.26 -0.29 -2.36
CA PHE A 129 -12.26 -0.73 -3.75
C PHE A 129 -11.71 0.39 -4.65
N SER A 130 -11.12 0.02 -5.78
CA SER A 130 -10.57 0.98 -6.76
C SER A 130 -11.57 2.04 -7.25
N TYR A 131 -12.87 1.74 -7.24
CA TYR A 131 -13.93 2.69 -7.61
C TYR A 131 -14.48 3.48 -6.40
N GLY A 132 -13.92 3.28 -5.21
CA GLY A 132 -14.17 4.10 -4.01
C GLY A 132 -13.14 5.23 -3.86
N LEU A 133 -12.49 5.61 -4.96
CA LEU A 133 -11.40 6.58 -4.98
C LEU A 133 -11.78 7.93 -4.36
N ASP A 134 -12.96 8.47 -4.68
CA ASP A 134 -13.42 9.75 -4.12
C ASP A 134 -13.46 9.71 -2.59
N LYS A 135 -13.92 8.61 -2.00
CA LYS A 135 -13.93 8.45 -0.54
C LYS A 135 -12.50 8.49 0.03
N VAL A 136 -11.54 7.87 -0.66
CA VAL A 136 -10.14 7.89 -0.21
C VAL A 136 -9.58 9.32 -0.28
N LEU A 137 -9.74 9.99 -1.41
CA LEU A 137 -9.19 11.33 -1.65
C LEU A 137 -9.88 12.42 -0.81
N ASP A 138 -11.21 12.39 -0.70
CA ASP A 138 -11.99 13.48 -0.11
C ASP A 138 -12.28 13.27 1.38
N THR A 139 -12.19 12.04 1.87
CA THR A 139 -12.53 11.70 3.26
C THR A 139 -11.38 11.05 4.01
N VAL A 140 -10.71 10.04 3.44
CA VAL A 140 -9.67 9.32 4.20
C VAL A 140 -8.40 10.16 4.32
N ILE A 141 -7.82 10.59 3.21
CA ILE A 141 -6.54 11.32 3.17
C ILE A 141 -6.58 12.61 4.01
N PRO A 142 -7.60 13.49 3.91
CA PRO A 142 -7.64 14.73 4.68
C PRO A 142 -7.74 14.52 6.19
N ASN A 143 -8.20 13.34 6.62
CA ASN A 143 -8.33 12.97 8.04
C ASN A 143 -7.14 12.13 8.55
N LEU A 144 -6.14 11.84 7.73
CA LEU A 144 -4.92 11.16 8.19
C LEU A 144 -4.10 12.08 9.09
N ARG A 145 -3.54 11.50 10.15
CA ARG A 145 -2.64 12.19 11.08
C ARG A 145 -1.17 12.02 10.74
N HIS A 146 -0.88 11.29 9.67
CA HIS A 146 0.46 11.10 9.10
C HIS A 146 0.50 11.60 7.66
N LYS A 147 1.72 11.78 7.14
CA LYS A 147 1.92 12.21 5.74
C LYS A 147 1.43 11.13 4.77
N ASN A 148 0.67 11.55 3.76
CA ASN A 148 0.36 10.78 2.56
C ASN A 148 1.18 11.32 1.38
N ASP A 149 1.62 10.44 0.48
CA ASP A 149 2.40 10.80 -0.71
C ASP A 149 1.83 10.15 -1.99
N GLY A 150 0.53 9.81 -1.97
CA GLY A 150 -0.18 9.19 -3.07
C GLY A 150 -1.01 7.95 -2.68
N LEU A 151 -1.23 7.09 -3.67
CA LEU A 151 -2.13 5.94 -3.59
C LEU A 151 -1.41 4.65 -3.97
N ILE A 152 -1.83 3.55 -3.34
CA ILE A 152 -1.38 2.20 -3.68
C ILE A 152 -2.59 1.39 -4.16
N PHE A 153 -2.54 0.91 -5.40
CA PHE A 153 -3.50 -0.02 -5.95
C PHE A 153 -2.95 -1.44 -5.90
N THR A 154 -3.55 -2.28 -5.07
CA THR A 154 -3.15 -3.69 -4.94
C THR A 154 -4.21 -4.60 -5.56
N SER A 155 -3.79 -5.49 -6.46
CA SER A 155 -4.71 -6.45 -7.07
C SER A 155 -5.35 -7.37 -6.03
N SER A 156 -6.69 -7.34 -5.95
CA SER A 156 -7.47 -8.10 -4.96
C SER A 156 -7.41 -9.62 -5.15
N ILE A 157 -7.13 -10.09 -6.38
CA ILE A 157 -7.14 -11.51 -6.76
C ILE A 157 -5.73 -12.10 -6.93
N ALA A 158 -4.70 -11.28 -6.96
CA ALA A 158 -3.34 -11.75 -7.17
C ALA A 158 -2.73 -12.35 -5.91
N GLY A 159 -1.91 -13.38 -6.11
CA GLY A 159 -0.94 -13.82 -5.10
C GLY A 159 0.10 -12.73 -4.83
N TYR A 160 0.67 -12.76 -3.63
CA TYR A 160 1.81 -11.94 -3.24
C TYR A 160 3.05 -12.35 -4.03
N LYS A 161 3.85 -11.37 -4.44
CA LYS A 161 5.13 -11.57 -5.15
C LYS A 161 6.23 -10.81 -4.41
N THR A 162 7.36 -11.48 -4.18
CA THR A 162 8.55 -10.83 -3.61
C THR A 162 9.22 -9.91 -4.65
N GLY A 163 9.75 -8.78 -4.19
CA GLY A 163 10.38 -7.79 -5.06
C GLY A 163 9.38 -7.04 -5.95
N THR A 164 9.79 -6.68 -7.16
CA THR A 164 8.97 -5.87 -8.08
C THR A 164 7.71 -6.63 -8.55
N CYS A 165 6.55 -6.03 -8.29
CA CYS A 165 5.24 -6.56 -8.61
C CYS A 165 4.47 -5.62 -9.53
N GLU A 166 4.27 -6.02 -10.79
CA GLU A 166 3.49 -5.26 -11.79
C GLU A 166 1.99 -5.18 -11.45
N LYS A 167 1.51 -6.01 -10.52
CA LYS A 167 0.11 -6.02 -10.05
C LYS A 167 -0.13 -5.12 -8.83
N MET A 168 0.90 -4.39 -8.42
CA MET A 168 0.83 -3.35 -7.40
C MET A 168 1.29 -2.04 -8.03
N ILE A 169 0.37 -1.10 -8.15
CA ILE A 169 0.62 0.19 -8.80
C ILE A 169 0.72 1.25 -7.72
N LYS A 170 1.74 2.09 -7.81
CA LYS A 170 1.91 3.27 -6.95
C LYS A 170 1.59 4.48 -7.80
N TRP A 171 0.60 5.25 -7.39
CA TRP A 171 0.27 6.51 -8.02
C TRP A 171 0.68 7.64 -7.09
N LYS A 172 1.28 8.69 -7.65
CA LYS A 172 1.57 9.93 -6.96
C LYS A 172 1.03 11.08 -7.80
N PRO A 173 0.50 12.15 -7.18
CA PRO A 173 0.19 13.35 -7.93
C PRO A 173 1.43 13.81 -8.71
N PRO A 174 1.34 14.10 -10.02
CA PRO A 174 2.50 14.50 -10.82
C PRO A 174 3.19 15.74 -10.24
N ASN A 175 2.39 16.66 -9.69
CA ASN A 175 2.79 17.87 -8.99
C ASN A 175 3.29 17.63 -7.55
N GLU A 176 3.54 16.39 -7.14
CA GLU A 176 4.26 16.06 -5.90
C GLU A 176 5.61 15.38 -6.17
N ASN A 177 5.94 15.11 -7.44
CA ASN A 177 7.25 14.59 -7.80
C ASN A 177 8.28 15.71 -7.74
N SER A 178 9.07 15.73 -6.67
CA SER A 178 10.12 16.72 -6.49
C SER A 178 11.46 16.30 -7.08
N ILE A 179 12.24 17.30 -7.48
CA ILE A 179 13.61 17.14 -7.96
C ILE A 179 14.51 18.06 -7.14
N ASP A 180 15.68 17.55 -6.77
CA ASP A 180 16.68 18.34 -6.06
C ASP A 180 17.68 18.93 -7.06
N PHE A 181 17.77 20.25 -7.16
CA PHE A 181 18.69 20.98 -8.05
C PHE A 181 19.66 21.86 -7.26
N LEU A 182 20.79 22.21 -7.89
CA LEU A 182 21.69 23.24 -7.41
C LEU A 182 21.13 24.60 -7.86
N LEU A 183 20.87 25.51 -6.93
CA LEU A 183 20.39 26.86 -7.21
C LEU A 183 21.56 27.79 -7.56
N ARG A 184 21.39 28.57 -8.63
CA ARG A 184 22.26 29.69 -8.99
C ARG A 184 21.45 30.93 -9.34
N PHE A 185 22.02 32.10 -9.10
CA PHE A 185 21.43 33.38 -9.48
C PHE A 185 22.12 33.96 -10.72
N GLU A 186 21.34 34.37 -11.71
CA GLU A 186 21.82 35.09 -12.88
C GLU A 186 21.16 36.47 -12.95
N PHE A 187 21.97 37.52 -12.91
CA PHE A 187 21.52 38.92 -12.95
C PHE A 187 21.60 39.45 -14.37
N ASN A 188 20.51 40.04 -14.84
CA ASN A 188 20.52 40.88 -16.04
C ASN A 188 20.79 42.33 -15.61
N ASP A 189 21.49 43.10 -16.44
CA ASP A 189 21.89 44.49 -16.12
C ASP A 189 20.70 45.42 -15.81
N ASP A 190 19.50 45.09 -16.31
CA ASP A 190 18.28 45.91 -16.17
C ASP A 190 17.27 45.39 -15.12
N ASP A 191 17.51 44.23 -14.50
CA ASP A 191 16.56 43.58 -13.58
C ASP A 191 17.03 43.56 -12.12
N ASP A 192 16.22 44.13 -11.21
CA ASP A 192 16.44 44.08 -9.76
C ASP A 192 16.28 42.65 -9.17
N LYS A 193 15.59 41.77 -9.89
CA LYS A 193 15.29 40.39 -9.48
C LYS A 193 16.04 39.43 -10.40
N PRO A 194 16.98 38.61 -9.89
CA PRO A 194 17.72 37.68 -10.71
C PRO A 194 16.84 36.54 -11.21
N ARG A 195 17.30 35.87 -12.27
CA ARG A 195 16.82 34.54 -12.63
C ARG A 195 17.32 33.53 -11.60
N PHE A 196 16.44 32.64 -11.20
CA PHE A 196 16.73 31.55 -10.27
C PHE A 196 16.99 30.28 -11.08
N CYS A 197 18.23 30.07 -11.49
CA CYS A 197 18.61 28.98 -12.37
C CYS A 197 18.78 27.67 -11.59
N LEU A 198 18.14 26.61 -12.08
CA LEU A 198 18.22 25.25 -11.54
C LEU A 198 19.24 24.45 -12.35
N HIS A 199 20.23 23.90 -11.66
CA HIS A 199 21.28 23.09 -12.28
C HIS A 199 21.22 21.62 -11.81
N LYS A 200 21.21 20.70 -12.78
CA LYS A 200 21.32 19.25 -12.53
C LYS A 200 22.77 18.83 -12.40
N TRP A 201 23.01 17.77 -11.64
CA TRP A 201 24.35 17.20 -11.50
C TRP A 201 24.66 16.26 -12.67
N ILE A 202 25.85 16.39 -13.26
CA ILE A 202 26.33 15.54 -14.36
C ILE A 202 27.30 14.50 -13.82
N ALA A 203 28.52 14.89 -13.49
CA ALA A 203 29.53 14.03 -12.90
C ALA A 203 30.56 14.88 -12.17
N ASN A 204 31.28 14.30 -11.20
CA ASN A 204 32.29 15.01 -10.40
C ASN A 204 31.71 16.32 -9.81
N ASN A 205 32.32 17.47 -10.10
CA ASN A 205 31.84 18.80 -9.69
C ASN A 205 31.17 19.57 -10.85
N GLU A 206 30.75 18.87 -11.91
CA GLU A 206 30.13 19.49 -13.08
C GLU A 206 28.59 19.52 -12.94
N HIS A 207 28.04 20.69 -13.27
CA HIS A 207 26.61 20.97 -13.20
C HIS A 207 26.17 21.60 -14.51
N ALA A 208 25.05 21.15 -15.05
CA ALA A 208 24.45 21.72 -16.25
C ALA A 208 23.18 22.48 -15.88
N TYR A 209 22.97 23.63 -16.51
CA TYR A 209 21.69 24.32 -16.47
C TYR A 209 20.58 23.38 -16.93
N PHE A 210 19.45 23.41 -16.23
CA PHE A 210 18.27 22.62 -16.56
C PHE A 210 17.10 23.52 -16.93
N ASP A 211 16.69 24.41 -16.02
CA ASP A 211 15.52 25.28 -16.18
C ASP A 211 15.57 26.42 -15.15
N ASP A 212 14.60 27.32 -15.18
CA ASP A 212 14.42 28.38 -14.19
C ASP A 212 13.36 27.98 -13.13
N MET A 213 13.57 28.47 -11.91
CA MET A 213 12.60 28.40 -10.82
C MET A 213 11.76 29.68 -10.80
N TYR A 214 10.45 29.53 -10.80
CA TYR A 214 9.56 30.68 -10.62
C TYR A 214 9.52 31.07 -9.15
N VAL A 215 9.71 32.36 -8.90
CA VAL A 215 9.60 33.01 -7.59
C VAL A 215 8.71 34.23 -7.80
N THR A 216 7.71 34.45 -6.96
CA THR A 216 6.84 35.65 -7.07
C THR A 216 7.59 36.89 -6.59
N ASP A 217 7.07 38.08 -6.87
CA ASP A 217 7.70 39.31 -6.37
C ASP A 217 7.59 39.43 -4.85
N ASP A 218 6.50 38.94 -4.27
CA ASP A 218 6.34 38.87 -2.81
C ASP A 218 7.39 37.92 -2.19
N GLU A 219 7.54 36.70 -2.73
CA GLU A 219 8.55 35.76 -2.28
C GLU A 219 9.97 36.34 -2.42
N TRP A 220 10.25 36.99 -3.56
CA TRP A 220 11.52 37.67 -3.76
C TRP A 220 11.78 38.68 -2.65
N ASN A 221 10.85 39.61 -2.43
CA ASN A 221 11.04 40.69 -1.47
C ASN A 221 11.09 40.20 -0.02
N GLU A 222 10.29 39.19 0.36
CA GLU A 222 10.19 38.72 1.74
C GLU A 222 11.27 37.69 2.13
N ILE A 223 11.66 36.81 1.20
CA ILE A 223 12.49 35.64 1.52
C ILE A 223 13.91 35.78 0.96
N TRP A 224 14.04 36.21 -0.29
CA TRP A 224 15.27 36.03 -1.05
C TRP A 224 16.12 37.29 -1.12
N LYS A 225 15.50 38.46 -1.34
CA LYS A 225 16.16 39.73 -1.69
C LYS A 225 17.21 40.17 -0.67
N HIS A 226 16.94 39.93 0.61
CA HIS A 226 17.81 40.40 1.70
C HIS A 226 19.12 39.61 1.84
N ASP A 227 19.18 38.34 1.40
CA ASP A 227 20.36 37.47 1.61
C ASP A 227 20.54 36.42 0.49
N TYR A 228 20.21 36.76 -0.75
CA TYR A 228 20.26 35.80 -1.87
C TYR A 228 21.64 35.16 -2.03
N ASN A 229 22.71 35.91 -1.77
CA ASN A 229 24.10 35.44 -1.86
C ASN A 229 24.38 34.22 -0.98
N ARG A 230 23.71 34.08 0.17
CA ARG A 230 23.85 32.91 1.06
C ARG A 230 23.26 31.63 0.47
N TYR A 231 22.30 31.77 -0.45
CA TYR A 231 21.60 30.66 -1.07
C TYR A 231 22.26 30.19 -2.38
N GLU A 232 23.24 30.95 -2.91
CA GLU A 232 24.01 30.57 -4.09
C GLU A 232 24.70 29.21 -3.85
N GLY A 233 24.52 28.28 -4.80
CA GLY A 233 25.09 26.94 -4.72
C GLY A 233 24.46 26.03 -3.67
N LYS A 234 23.31 26.38 -3.10
CA LYS A 234 22.54 25.47 -2.23
C LYS A 234 21.74 24.48 -3.06
N ILE A 235 21.51 23.29 -2.50
CA ILE A 235 20.57 22.33 -3.07
C ILE A 235 19.16 22.68 -2.62
N VAL A 236 18.27 22.83 -3.58
CA VAL A 236 16.85 23.11 -3.38
C VAL A 236 16.02 21.95 -3.89
N GLU A 237 14.99 21.57 -3.15
CA GLU A 237 13.93 20.69 -3.60
C GLU A 237 12.86 21.54 -4.27
N VAL A 238 12.53 21.23 -5.52
CA VAL A 238 11.49 21.92 -6.30
C VAL A 238 10.47 20.94 -6.82
N VAL A 239 9.31 21.44 -7.21
CA VAL A 239 8.25 20.65 -7.84
C VAL A 239 7.71 21.32 -9.09
N HIS A 240 7.20 20.51 -10.00
CA HIS A 240 6.56 20.96 -11.23
C HIS A 240 5.10 21.34 -10.97
N ASP A 241 4.82 22.64 -10.94
CA ASP A 241 3.52 23.26 -10.79
C ASP A 241 3.30 24.34 -11.87
N PRO A 242 2.55 24.02 -12.95
CA PRO A 242 2.30 24.97 -14.03
C PRO A 242 1.15 25.94 -13.73
N THR A 243 0.52 25.89 -12.55
CA THR A 243 -0.70 26.68 -12.27
C THR A 243 -0.44 28.17 -12.18
N MET A 244 0.67 28.58 -11.54
CA MET A 244 1.02 29.99 -11.36
C MET A 244 1.74 30.58 -12.57
N ASN A 245 2.69 29.82 -13.14
CA ASN A 245 3.42 30.24 -14.33
C ASN A 245 3.71 29.03 -15.23
N PRO A 246 2.91 28.80 -16.28
CA PRO A 246 3.10 27.68 -17.19
C PRO A 246 4.43 27.69 -17.94
N ASN A 247 5.07 28.85 -18.12
CA ASN A 247 6.33 28.97 -18.84
C ASN A 247 7.55 28.67 -17.96
N VAL A 248 7.40 28.80 -16.63
CA VAL A 248 8.45 28.51 -15.64
C VAL A 248 7.80 27.70 -14.51
N PRO A 249 7.52 26.41 -14.73
CA PRO A 249 6.63 25.64 -13.86
C PRO A 249 7.32 25.11 -12.60
N TRP A 250 8.54 25.54 -12.26
CA TRP A 250 9.27 25.02 -11.10
C TRP A 250 9.08 25.89 -9.87
N ARG A 251 8.59 25.30 -8.78
CA ARG A 251 8.33 26.00 -7.51
C ARG A 251 9.21 25.46 -6.39
N PHE A 252 9.73 26.36 -5.58
CA PHE A 252 10.52 26.03 -4.40
C PHE A 252 9.69 25.27 -3.35
N ILE A 253 10.22 24.18 -2.82
CA ILE A 253 9.67 23.50 -1.64
C ILE A 253 10.52 23.83 -0.41
N ARG A 254 11.82 23.50 -0.46
CA ARG A 254 12.73 23.67 0.68
C ARG A 254 14.20 23.56 0.28
N PHE A 255 15.09 23.97 1.19
CA PHE A 255 16.50 23.66 1.11
C PHE A 255 16.80 22.22 1.55
N ARG A 256 17.74 21.58 0.84
CA ARG A 256 18.23 20.22 1.11
C ARG A 256 19.62 20.26 1.70
N ASN A 257 19.71 20.75 2.94
CA ASN A 257 20.96 20.82 3.69
C ASN A 257 21.55 19.43 4.00
N ASP A 258 20.73 18.37 3.86
CA ASP A 258 21.14 16.97 3.97
C ASP A 258 21.91 16.46 2.74
N LYS A 259 21.91 17.20 1.62
CA LYS A 259 22.49 16.77 0.35
C LYS A 259 23.74 17.56 0.00
N GLN A 260 24.78 16.83 -0.40
CA GLN A 260 26.01 17.42 -0.96
C GLN A 260 25.84 17.77 -2.45
N HIS A 261 24.97 17.07 -3.17
CA HIS A 261 24.78 17.23 -4.61
C HIS A 261 23.30 17.23 -4.99
N ALA A 262 23.00 17.92 -6.09
CA ALA A 262 21.73 17.82 -6.80
C ALA A 262 21.47 16.40 -7.30
N ASN A 263 20.26 16.12 -7.78
CA ASN A 263 20.01 14.87 -8.48
C ASN A 263 20.85 14.79 -9.76
N HIS A 264 21.42 13.59 -9.98
CA HIS A 264 22.12 13.24 -11.21
C HIS A 264 21.15 13.32 -12.41
N GLN A 265 21.64 13.71 -13.58
CA GLN A 265 20.85 13.85 -14.80
C GLN A 265 19.94 12.66 -15.08
N SER A 266 20.43 11.43 -14.95
CA SER A 266 19.61 10.22 -15.18
C SER A 266 18.45 10.05 -14.20
N VAL A 267 18.54 10.64 -13.01
CA VAL A 267 17.43 10.68 -12.04
C VAL A 267 16.44 11.76 -12.45
N VAL A 268 16.94 12.95 -12.81
CA VAL A 268 16.12 14.06 -13.32
C VAL A 268 15.27 13.60 -14.51
N GLU A 269 15.89 12.97 -15.52
CA GLU A 269 15.19 12.46 -16.71
C GLU A 269 14.09 11.46 -16.38
N LYS A 270 14.32 10.55 -15.43
CA LYS A 270 13.31 9.58 -14.99
C LYS A 270 12.13 10.25 -14.29
N ILE A 271 12.40 11.25 -13.45
CA ILE A 271 11.35 11.99 -12.76
C ILE A 271 10.57 12.84 -13.76
N MET A 272 11.24 13.49 -14.71
CA MET A 272 10.60 14.22 -15.79
C MET A 272 9.68 13.33 -16.61
N GLN A 273 10.13 12.14 -16.99
CA GLN A 273 9.28 11.17 -17.68
C GLN A 273 8.05 10.80 -16.82
N SER A 274 8.21 10.62 -15.51
CA SER A 274 7.08 10.36 -14.60
C SER A 274 6.12 11.54 -14.44
N ILE A 275 6.59 12.77 -14.60
CA ILE A 275 5.73 13.98 -14.59
C ILE A 275 4.96 14.06 -15.89
N ILE A 276 5.62 13.83 -17.03
CA ILE A 276 5.01 13.87 -18.37
C ILE A 276 3.98 12.76 -18.56
N ASP A 277 4.30 11.54 -18.15
CA ASP A 277 3.39 10.38 -18.22
C ASP A 277 2.41 10.35 -17.03
N GLY A 278 2.53 11.32 -16.13
CA GLY A 278 1.80 11.37 -14.88
C GLY A 278 0.30 11.52 -15.10
N ILE A 279 -0.47 10.61 -14.50
CA ILE A 279 -1.93 10.70 -14.48
C ILE A 279 -2.31 11.70 -13.39
N THR A 280 -3.04 12.77 -13.74
CA THR A 280 -3.54 13.73 -12.74
C THR A 280 -4.63 13.13 -11.88
N GLU A 281 -4.91 13.74 -10.72
CA GLU A 281 -6.03 13.30 -9.87
C GLU A 281 -7.38 13.36 -10.62
N GLU A 282 -7.60 14.43 -11.40
CA GLU A 282 -8.81 14.59 -12.22
C GLU A 282 -8.95 13.48 -13.25
N GLN A 283 -7.87 13.15 -13.96
CA GLN A 283 -7.85 12.02 -14.90
C GLN A 283 -8.09 10.70 -14.16
N LEU A 284 -7.54 10.51 -12.97
CA LEU A 284 -7.78 9.29 -12.19
C LEU A 284 -9.26 9.17 -11.79
N ARG A 285 -9.88 10.28 -11.35
CA ARG A 285 -11.31 10.36 -11.01
C ARG A 285 -12.21 10.10 -12.22
N SER A 286 -11.85 10.58 -13.41
CA SER A 286 -12.66 10.39 -14.62
C SER A 286 -12.85 8.91 -15.00
N HIS A 287 -12.02 8.00 -14.47
CA HIS A 287 -12.11 6.56 -14.72
C HIS A 287 -12.97 5.79 -13.69
N ILE A 288 -13.42 6.42 -12.59
CA ILE A 288 -14.14 5.73 -11.50
C ILE A 288 -15.38 4.98 -12.01
N THR A 289 -16.23 5.66 -12.78
CA THR A 289 -17.49 5.07 -13.30
C THR A 289 -17.20 3.87 -14.19
N LEU A 290 -16.25 3.99 -15.12
CA LEU A 290 -15.84 2.91 -16.01
C LEU A 290 -15.31 1.70 -15.23
N ILE A 291 -14.46 1.92 -14.22
CA ILE A 291 -13.92 0.87 -13.36
C ILE A 291 -15.05 0.16 -12.61
N ARG A 292 -16.00 0.91 -12.04
CA ARG A 292 -17.14 0.37 -11.28
C ARG A 292 -18.04 -0.51 -12.15
N GLU A 293 -18.41 -0.03 -13.33
CA GLU A 293 -19.25 -0.78 -14.26
C GLU A 293 -18.56 -2.06 -14.74
N ALA A 294 -17.27 -1.96 -15.10
CA ALA A 294 -16.50 -3.13 -15.50
C ALA A 294 -16.36 -4.14 -14.35
N TRP A 295 -16.25 -3.67 -13.10
CA TRP A 295 -16.22 -4.54 -11.92
C TRP A 295 -17.56 -5.26 -11.73
N LYS A 296 -18.69 -4.56 -11.78
CA LYS A 296 -20.03 -5.16 -11.65
C LYS A 296 -20.30 -6.23 -12.71
N LYS A 297 -20.00 -5.94 -13.97
CA LYS A 297 -20.12 -6.91 -15.08
C LYS A 297 -19.31 -8.19 -14.82
N ARG A 298 -18.08 -8.06 -14.30
CA ARG A 298 -17.25 -9.23 -13.94
C ARG A 298 -17.85 -10.01 -12.78
N ASP A 299 -18.42 -9.33 -11.79
CA ASP A 299 -18.99 -9.98 -10.61
C ASP A 299 -20.26 -10.78 -10.94
N GLU A 300 -21.16 -10.19 -11.74
CA GLU A 300 -22.35 -10.86 -12.27
C GLU A 300 -21.98 -12.13 -13.05
N SER A 301 -20.99 -12.04 -13.95
CA SER A 301 -20.54 -13.19 -14.75
C SER A 301 -19.98 -14.35 -13.90
N LYS A 302 -19.35 -14.04 -12.75
CA LYS A 302 -18.85 -15.05 -11.81
C LYS A 302 -19.99 -15.73 -11.07
N ASN A 303 -21.01 -14.97 -10.68
CA ASN A 303 -22.19 -15.51 -10.02
C ASN A 303 -22.96 -16.45 -10.94
N ASP A 304 -23.14 -16.08 -12.21
CA ASP A 304 -23.80 -16.95 -13.20
C ASP A 304 -22.99 -18.23 -13.49
N THR A 305 -21.67 -18.10 -13.60
CA THR A 305 -20.78 -19.26 -13.78
C THR A 305 -20.82 -20.20 -12.56
N SER A 306 -20.93 -19.64 -11.35
CA SER A 306 -20.99 -20.42 -10.11
C SER A 306 -22.32 -21.16 -9.98
N LYS A 307 -23.44 -20.49 -10.27
CA LYS A 307 -24.77 -21.09 -10.34
C LYS A 307 -24.82 -22.23 -11.36
N GLY A 308 -24.31 -22.02 -12.57
CA GLY A 308 -24.27 -23.06 -13.61
C GLY A 308 -23.38 -24.26 -13.25
N LYS A 309 -22.32 -24.07 -12.45
CA LYS A 309 -21.50 -25.18 -11.92
C LYS A 309 -22.23 -25.95 -10.81
N GLU A 310 -23.00 -25.26 -9.99
CA GLU A 310 -23.78 -25.86 -8.90
C GLU A 310 -24.97 -26.65 -9.45
N GLU A 311 -25.69 -26.12 -10.43
CA GLU A 311 -26.76 -26.82 -11.16
C GLU A 311 -26.24 -28.09 -11.84
N LYS A 312 -25.11 -28.01 -12.56
CA LYS A 312 -24.48 -29.21 -13.16
C LYS A 312 -24.03 -30.23 -12.11
N ARG A 313 -23.57 -29.79 -10.93
CA ARG A 313 -23.23 -30.70 -9.81
C ARG A 313 -24.47 -31.40 -9.27
N LEU A 314 -25.57 -30.68 -9.09
CA LEU A 314 -26.85 -31.22 -8.65
C LEU A 314 -27.42 -32.22 -9.66
N GLU A 315 -27.42 -31.89 -10.95
CA GLU A 315 -27.86 -32.80 -12.02
C GLU A 315 -27.02 -34.09 -12.07
N ASN A 316 -25.70 -33.98 -11.96
CA ASN A 316 -24.81 -35.14 -11.92
C ASN A 316 -25.02 -35.99 -10.66
N GLY A 317 -25.31 -35.34 -9.52
CA GLY A 317 -25.71 -36.03 -8.28
C GLY A 317 -27.01 -36.83 -8.43
N ILE A 318 -28.03 -36.24 -9.06
CA ILE A 318 -29.32 -36.88 -9.32
C ILE A 318 -29.16 -38.05 -10.30
N LYS A 319 -28.37 -37.89 -11.36
CA LYS A 319 -28.07 -38.99 -12.31
C LYS A 319 -27.32 -40.14 -11.63
N SER A 320 -26.33 -39.84 -10.79
CA SER A 320 -25.58 -40.86 -10.03
C SER A 320 -26.48 -41.61 -9.03
N LYS A 321 -27.45 -40.92 -8.42
CA LYS A 321 -28.42 -41.55 -7.51
C LYS A 321 -29.37 -42.49 -8.27
N ARG A 322 -29.96 -42.04 -9.38
CA ARG A 322 -30.83 -42.88 -10.23
C ARG A 322 -30.13 -44.14 -10.75
N LEU A 323 -28.85 -44.02 -11.12
CA LEU A 323 -28.05 -45.18 -11.54
C LEU A 323 -27.84 -46.19 -10.40
N ARG A 324 -27.60 -45.73 -9.17
CA ARG A 324 -27.48 -46.60 -7.99
C ARG A 324 -28.80 -47.30 -7.67
N ASP A 325 -29.90 -46.54 -7.62
CA ASP A 325 -31.23 -47.08 -7.33
C ASP A 325 -31.62 -48.15 -8.37
N SER A 326 -31.32 -47.92 -9.66
CA SER A 326 -31.57 -48.89 -10.73
C SER A 326 -30.71 -50.17 -10.65
N HIS A 327 -29.51 -50.07 -10.07
CA HIS A 327 -28.64 -51.21 -9.83
C HIS A 327 -29.11 -52.04 -8.63
N GLU A 328 -29.60 -51.39 -7.58
CA GLU A 328 -30.20 -52.05 -6.41
C GLU A 328 -31.51 -52.77 -6.78
N ASP A 329 -32.38 -52.14 -7.56
CA ASP A 329 -33.63 -52.77 -8.05
C ASP A 329 -33.36 -54.00 -8.92
N ASN A 330 -32.34 -53.95 -9.78
CA ASN A 330 -31.93 -55.10 -10.58
C ASN A 330 -31.34 -56.23 -9.72
N TYR A 331 -30.60 -55.88 -8.67
CA TYR A 331 -30.02 -56.85 -7.74
C TYR A 331 -31.13 -57.54 -6.90
N GLU A 332 -32.11 -56.79 -6.40
CA GLU A 332 -33.25 -57.35 -5.68
C GLU A 332 -34.15 -58.22 -6.57
N ASN A 333 -34.41 -57.80 -7.81
CA ASN A 333 -35.19 -58.59 -8.76
C ASN A 333 -34.50 -59.90 -9.15
N ASN A 334 -33.17 -59.90 -9.29
CA ASN A 334 -32.40 -61.12 -9.52
C ASN A 334 -32.39 -62.05 -8.29
N LYS A 335 -32.30 -61.50 -7.07
CA LYS A 335 -32.44 -62.28 -5.83
C LYS A 335 -33.83 -62.92 -5.68
N LYS A 336 -34.90 -62.21 -6.06
CA LYS A 336 -36.26 -62.77 -6.05
C LYS A 336 -36.40 -63.89 -7.09
N LYS A 337 -35.86 -63.74 -8.30
CA LYS A 337 -35.87 -64.80 -9.32
C LYS A 337 -35.10 -66.06 -8.88
N GLN A 338 -33.98 -65.93 -8.18
CA GLN A 338 -33.28 -67.08 -7.59
C GLN A 338 -34.09 -67.79 -6.50
N ARG A 339 -34.82 -67.05 -5.65
CA ARG A 339 -35.68 -67.65 -4.61
C ARG A 339 -36.94 -68.36 -5.15
N PHE A 340 -37.41 -67.98 -6.34
CA PHE A 340 -38.55 -68.65 -6.99
C PHE A 340 -38.12 -69.82 -7.89
N GLY A 341 -36.83 -69.96 -8.21
CA GLY A 341 -36.29 -71.07 -9.01
C GLY A 341 -35.94 -72.34 -8.22
N GLU A 342 -36.00 -72.32 -6.88
CA GLU A 342 -35.68 -73.48 -6.03
C GLU A 342 -36.93 -74.29 -5.59
N ASN A 343 -38.11 -74.05 -6.18
CA ASN A 343 -39.35 -74.76 -5.85
C ASN A 343 -40.08 -75.31 -7.10
N THR A 344 -39.35 -75.90 -8.04
CA THR A 344 -39.95 -76.79 -9.06
C THR A 344 -38.91 -77.79 -9.55
N GLU A 345 -39.10 -79.05 -9.11
CA GLU A 345 -38.55 -80.34 -9.59
C GLU A 345 -37.03 -80.55 -9.68
#